data_AF-A0A919CJI5-F1
#
_entry.id   AF-A0A919CJI5-F1
#
_cell.length_a   1.000
_cell.length_b   1.000
_cell.length_c   1.000
_cell.angle_alpha   90.00
_cell.angle_beta   90.00
_cell.angle_gamma   90.00
#
_symmetry.space_group_name_H-M   'P 1'
#
loop_
_entity.id
_entity.type
_entity.pdbx_description
1 polymer ?
#
loop_
_entity_poly.entity_id
_entity_poly.type
_entity_poly.pdbx_seq_one_letter_code
_entity_poly.pdbx_strand_id
1 'polypeptide(L)' 'MRNAATVVSFLVFVVAFVATRDFTRTFLASWVELEGLALWIASFVSSVLLAALAAGLVLQIFRFFDRG' A
#
# COMPACT_ATOMS: atom_id res chain seq x y z
N MET A 1 -11.90 4.30 -20.31
CA MET A 1 -10.99 3.41 -19.55
C MET A 1 -10.28 4.12 -18.39
N ARG A 2 -9.84 5.39 -18.56
CA ARG A 2 -9.15 6.19 -17.52
C ARG A 2 -9.82 6.22 -16.12
N ASN A 3 -11.14 6.45 -16.04
CA ASN A 3 -11.84 6.54 -14.75
C ASN A 3 -11.90 5.20 -14.02
N ALA A 4 -12.10 4.10 -14.77
CA ALA A 4 -12.14 2.75 -14.20
C ALA A 4 -10.77 2.34 -13.64
N ALA A 5 -9.68 2.64 -14.35
CA ALA A 5 -8.33 2.37 -13.87
C ALA A 5 -8.01 3.13 -12.56
N THR A 6 -8.43 4.39 -12.45
CA THR A 6 -8.27 5.17 -11.21
C THR A 6 -9.05 4.55 -10.04
N VAL A 7 -10.32 4.18 -10.26
CA VAL A 7 -11.17 3.58 -9.22
C VAL A 7 -10.60 2.23 -8.76
N VAL A 8 -10.22 1.36 -9.70
CA VAL A 8 -9.64 0.05 -9.36
C VAL A 8 -8.33 0.20 -8.59
N SER A 9 -7.48 1.14 -9.00
CA SER A 9 -6.20 1.36 -8.32
C SER A 9 -6.37 1.95 -6.92
N PHE A 10 -7.39 2.80 -6.73
CA PHE A 10 -7.77 3.28 -5.41
C PHE A 10 -8.28 2.15 -4.51
N LEU A 11 -9.11 1.25 -5.03
CA LEU A 11 -9.58 0.08 -4.27
C LEU A 11 -8.42 -0.84 -3.90
N VAL A 12 -7.49 -1.08 -4.83
CA VAL A 12 -6.28 -1.87 -4.57
C VAL A 12 -5.43 -1.21 -3.48
N PHE A 13 -5.27 0.12 -3.51
CA PHE A 13 -4.58 0.86 -2.46
C PHE A 13 -5.23 0.59 -1.09
N VAL A 14 -6.54 0.77 -0.97
CA VAL A 14 -7.26 0.60 0.30
C VAL A 14 -7.12 -0.83 0.82
N VAL A 15 -7.34 -1.83 -0.04
CA VAL A 15 -7.25 -3.24 0.35
C VAL A 15 -5.83 -3.60 0.76
N ALA A 16 -4.83 -3.22 -0.03
CA ALA A 16 -3.43 -3.47 0.28
C ALA A 16 -3.01 -2.80 1.58
N PHE A 17 -3.46 -1.55 1.83
CA PHE A 17 -3.19 -0.83 3.06
C PHE A 17 -3.76 -1.54 4.28
N VAL A 18 -5.04 -1.92 4.24
CA VAL A 18 -5.70 -2.63 5.35
C VAL A 18 -5.02 -3.97 5.60
N ALA A 19 -4.73 -4.74 4.55
CA ALA A 19 -4.09 -6.05 4.66
C ALA A 19 -2.65 -5.98 5.21
N THR A 20 -1.90 -4.92 4.86
CA THR A 20 -0.50 -4.78 5.31
C THR A 20 -0.37 -4.09 6.66
N ARG A 21 -1.38 -3.33 7.12
CA ARG A 21 -1.33 -2.56 8.38
C ARG A 21 -0.86 -3.38 9.58
N ASP A 22 -1.53 -4.51 9.83
CA ASP A 22 -1.25 -5.34 11.00
C ASP A 22 0.04 -6.14 10.83
N PHE A 23 0.34 -6.58 9.61
CA PHE A 23 1.57 -7.29 9.28
C PHE A 23 2.80 -6.39 9.48
N THR A 24 2.78 -5.18 8.93
CA THR A 24 3.88 -4.21 9.03
C THR A 24 4.12 -3.81 10.48
N ARG A 25 3.05 -3.62 11.28
CA ARG A 25 3.18 -3.32 12.71
C ARG A 25 3.84 -4.47 13.48
N THR A 26 3.38 -5.71 13.25
CA THR A 26 3.91 -6.90 13.92
C THR A 26 5.36 -7.15 13.53
N PHE A 27 5.69 -6.99 12.24
CA PHE A 27 7.05 -7.10 11.73
C PHE A 27 7.96 -6.04 12.35
N LEU A 28 7.60 -4.75 12.33
CA LEU A 28 8.46 -3.72 12.90
C LEU A 28 8.67 -3.89 14.41
N ALA A 29 7.64 -4.34 15.13
CA ALA A 29 7.73 -4.65 16.55
C ALA A 29 8.62 -5.87 16.85
N SER A 30 8.80 -6.80 15.89
CA SER A 30 9.67 -7.98 16.10
C SER A 30 11.15 -7.69 15.87
N TRP A 31 11.49 -6.65 15.11
CA TRP A 31 12.87 -6.30 14.76
C TRP A 31 13.42 -5.13 15.57
N VAL A 32 12.56 -4.30 16.13
CA VAL A 32 12.96 -3.12 16.88
C VAL A 32 12.09 -3.00 18.12
N GLU A 33 12.69 -2.70 19.28
CA GLU A 33 11.98 -2.24 20.49
C GLU A 33 11.42 -0.81 20.27
N LEU A 34 10.74 -0.59 19.14
CA LEU A 34 9.99 0.62 18.87
C LEU A 34 8.70 0.52 19.67
N GLU A 35 8.60 1.32 20.72
CA GLU A 35 7.37 1.47 21.49
C GLU A 35 6.63 2.76 21.11
N GLY A 36 5.30 2.73 21.27
CA GLY A 36 4.46 3.92 21.18
C GLY A 36 4.39 4.58 19.80
N LEU A 37 4.61 5.90 19.76
CA LEU A 37 4.37 6.76 18.59
C LEU A 37 5.26 6.41 17.39
N ALA A 38 6.52 6.01 17.64
CA ALA A 38 7.48 5.73 16.59
C ALA A 38 7.10 4.46 15.80
N LEU A 39 6.67 3.39 16.49
CA LEU A 39 6.15 2.18 15.86
C LEU A 39 4.89 2.46 15.05
N TRP A 40 4.01 3.31 15.57
CA TRP A 40 2.78 3.69 14.87
C TRP A 40 3.07 4.44 13.57
N ILE A 41 3.96 5.44 13.60
CA ILE A 41 4.34 6.21 12.41
C ILE A 41 5.07 5.31 11.41
N ALA A 42 6.04 4.51 11.85
CA ALA A 42 6.80 3.64 10.97
C ALA A 42 5.89 2.60 10.29
N SER A 43 5.02 1.94 11.06
CA SER A 43 4.05 0.98 10.49
C SER A 43 3.08 1.65 9.54
N PHE A 44 2.57 2.84 9.89
CA PHE A 44 1.69 3.61 9.01
C PHE A 44 2.36 3.94 7.68
N VAL A 45 3.55 4.55 7.72
CA VAL A 45 4.29 4.98 6.53
C VAL A 45 4.65 3.77 5.66
N SER A 46 5.18 2.70 6.25
CA SER A 46 5.53 1.49 5.52
C SER A 46 4.31 0.83 4.85
N SER A 47 3.15 0.75 5.53
CA SER A 47 1.93 0.22 4.92
C SER A 47 1.39 1.14 3.82
N VAL A 48 1.49 2.47 3.97
CA VAL A 48 1.12 3.43 2.90
C VAL A 48 2.00 3.23 1.67
N LEU A 49 3.32 3.08 1.86
CA LEU A 49 4.26 2.87 0.75
C LEU A 49 3.99 1.55 0.01
N LEU A 50 3.74 0.46 0.74
CA LEU A 50 3.37 -0.83 0.16
C LEU A 50 2.06 -0.73 -0.64
N ALA A 51 1.05 -0.09 -0.08
CA ALA A 51 -0.23 0.13 -0.74
C ALA A 51 -0.09 1.00 -2.00
N ALA A 52 0.71 2.07 -1.93
CA ALA A 52 0.99 2.95 -3.05
C ALA A 52 1.72 2.22 -4.18
N LEU A 53 2.67 1.34 -3.85
CA LEU A 53 3.36 0.49 -4.81
C LEU A 53 2.38 -0.44 -5.53
N ALA A 54 1.52 -1.14 -4.78
CA ALA A 54 0.52 -2.04 -5.36
C ALA A 54 -0.45 -1.31 -6.30
N ALA A 55 -0.99 -0.17 -5.86
CA ALA A 55 -1.88 0.65 -6.69
C ALA A 55 -1.17 1.23 -7.92
N GLY A 56 0.07 1.70 -7.76
CA GLY A 56 0.89 2.21 -8.85
C GLY A 56 1.19 1.15 -9.91
N LEU A 57 1.44 -0.09 -9.49
CA LEU A 57 1.67 -1.22 -10.38
C LEU A 57 0.40 -1.54 -11.20
N VAL A 58 -0.77 -1.54 -10.56
CA VAL A 58 -2.05 -1.72 -11.24
C VAL A 58 -2.32 -0.61 -12.26
N LEU A 59 -2.07 0.66 -11.91
CA LEU A 59 -2.15 1.77 -12.86
C LEU A 59 -1.20 1.57 -14.05
N GLN A 60 0.01 1.05 -13.81
CA GLN A 60 0.97 0.78 -14.87
C GLN A 60 0.48 -0.32 -15.81
N ILE A 61 -0.07 -1.40 -15.27
CA ILE A 61 -0.65 -2.50 -16.05
C ILE A 61 -1.78 -1.98 -16.94
N PHE A 62 -2.71 -1.20 -16.40
CA PHE A 62 -3.78 -0.58 -17.20
C PHE A 62 -3.21 0.31 -18.31
N ARG A 63 -2.19 1.13 -18.02
CA ARG A 63 -1.54 1.97 -19.04
C ARG A 63 -0.80 1.17 -20.11
N PHE A 64 -0.28 -0.01 -19.78
CA PHE A 64 0.37 -0.89 -20.74
C PHE A 64 -0.66 -1.43 -21.75
N PHE A 65 -1.80 -1.93 -21.27
CA PHE A 65 -2.87 -2.43 -22.13
C PHE A 65 -3.61 -1.34 -22.92
N ASP A 66 -3.73 -0.12 -22.39
CA ASP A 66 -4.37 1.01 -23.08
C ASP A 66 -3.48 1.62 -24.19
N ARG A 67 -2.20 1.23 -24.25
CA ARG A 67 -1.24 1.64 -25.30
C ARG A 67 -0.96 0.56 -26.35
N GLY A 68 -1.48 -0.64 -26.16
CA GLY A 68 -1.29 -1.80 -27.04
C GLY A 68 -2.36 -1.92 -28.12
#